data_AF-A0A2P8WE71-F1
#
_entry.id   AF-A0A2P8WE71-F1
#
_cell.length_a   1.000
_cell.length_b   1.000
_cell.length_c   1.000
_cell.angle_alpha   90.00
_cell.angle_beta   90.00
_cell.angle_gamma   90.00
#
_symmetry.space_group_name_H-M   'P 1'
#
loop_
_entity.id
_entity.type
_entity.pdbx_description
1 polymer ?
#
loop_
_entity_poly.entity_id
_entity_poly.type
_entity_poly.pdbx_seq_one_letter_code
_entity_poly.pdbx_strand_id
1 'polypeptide(L)'
;ASSLSQQVDTAIIDDVRNLLFGFAPASSARDLFAINIQRGRLNGLADYNDIRAAFGLHPVTNFSEITRDLEKQAALQTLYGSVDNIDAFVGMLAEDIDKDSSVGETVAAVLRDQFGRLRAGDRFYFENTFSKDEIKVLEKTRLSDIIARNTDSLTLPDNLFFLDKKQFGKADIDIETHLLSPGGSAATDLLFTQTHDKVPARVVQGSSVEIIYRVSNPGETPLGNVTVTSQAVAGAPTLRQPDPLLNGRFNVGDTNQDQLLNPGETWRYRLMETASLGWGGQIGRVSADPVDYIGNPLGGKPVTDSDPVNYLSWRSPVSQNLAASLGDPKQIGFRYTGGGPEDTQTSQSKDHAEVIGDPKDDPTVYILASDSQKPDKGEFYFEGSVNLGDSFTVTAAAADKKQLGSKLYIHIFAEKAGPLLQTIRYDTSGKSPIVLGETVGGVTLTSYVGEYGAASRSTSGPQSPSLGREPLTSSPEPWLDLSGPAFPLGSNPSVAALPVFPEKGLDQGPAPLPGGPSPVFEIFPSSP
;
A
#
# COMPACT_ATOMS: atom_id res chain seq x y z
N ALA A 1 -22.53 6.95 8.50
CA ALA A 1 -22.66 7.95 9.58
C ALA A 1 -21.93 7.54 10.86
N SER A 2 -21.69 6.25 11.11
CA SER A 2 -21.07 5.74 12.34
C SER A 2 -19.57 5.45 12.24
N SER A 3 -18.92 5.78 11.13
CA SER A 3 -17.49 5.59 10.91
C SER A 3 -16.76 6.92 11.04
N LEU A 4 -15.61 6.92 11.73
CA LEU A 4 -14.72 8.07 11.75
C LEU A 4 -14.07 8.24 10.37
N SER A 5 -13.94 9.48 9.93
CA SER A 5 -13.14 9.80 8.74
C SER A 5 -11.65 9.80 9.10
N GLN A 6 -10.81 9.56 8.09
CA GLN A 6 -9.37 9.81 8.20
C GLN A 6 -9.09 11.29 8.45
N GLN A 7 -7.91 11.59 9.00
CA GLN A 7 -7.43 12.94 9.20
C GLN A 7 -7.12 13.62 7.86
N VAL A 8 -7.26 14.95 7.78
CA VAL A 8 -6.88 15.72 6.60
C VAL A 8 -5.41 16.11 6.72
N ASP A 9 -4.52 15.27 6.23
CA ASP A 9 -3.07 15.54 6.28
C ASP A 9 -2.36 15.02 5.02
N THR A 10 -1.03 14.93 5.08
CA THR A 10 -0.18 14.43 4.00
C THR A 10 -0.19 12.90 3.86
N ALA A 11 -0.79 12.16 4.79
CA ALA A 11 -0.98 10.72 4.74
C ALA A 11 -2.33 10.41 4.08
N ILE A 12 -2.32 9.52 3.08
CA ILE A 12 -3.44 9.37 2.16
C ILE A 12 -3.68 7.89 1.92
N ILE A 13 -4.96 7.51 1.94
CA ILE A 13 -5.34 6.13 1.67
C ILE A 13 -5.08 5.72 0.19
N ASP A 14 -4.55 4.52 -0.01
CA ASP A 14 -4.23 3.88 -1.28
C ASP A 14 -5.41 3.76 -2.22
N ASP A 15 -6.62 3.62 -1.67
CA ASP A 15 -7.86 3.67 -2.45
C ASP A 15 -7.91 4.88 -3.38
N VAL A 16 -7.34 6.01 -2.96
CA VAL A 16 -7.25 7.23 -3.78
C VAL A 16 -5.83 7.57 -4.23
N ARG A 17 -4.79 7.12 -3.53
CA ARG A 17 -3.39 7.39 -3.91
C ARG A 17 -2.82 6.41 -4.92
N ASN A 18 -3.15 5.12 -4.81
CA ASN A 18 -2.56 4.07 -5.64
C ASN A 18 -3.60 3.37 -6.52
N LEU A 19 -4.88 3.42 -6.17
CA LEU A 19 -5.96 2.62 -6.74
C LEU A 19 -7.10 3.43 -7.34
N LEU A 20 -6.92 4.75 -7.55
CA LEU A 20 -7.99 5.59 -8.06
C LEU A 20 -8.51 5.04 -9.40
N PHE A 21 -9.78 4.64 -9.40
CA PHE A 21 -10.50 4.01 -10.53
C PHE A 21 -9.90 2.69 -11.05
N GLY A 22 -9.06 1.99 -10.27
CA GLY A 22 -8.36 0.77 -10.67
C GLY A 22 -9.22 -0.50 -10.75
N PHE A 23 -10.52 -0.43 -10.42
CA PHE A 23 -11.39 -1.61 -10.27
C PHE A 23 -11.93 -2.20 -11.59
N ALA A 24 -11.55 -1.68 -12.76
CA ALA A 24 -11.96 -2.24 -14.06
C ALA A 24 -10.81 -3.02 -14.72
N PRO A 25 -11.10 -4.14 -15.43
CA PRO A 25 -10.08 -5.03 -15.99
C PRO A 25 -9.16 -4.43 -17.06
N ALA A 26 -9.35 -3.16 -17.42
CA ALA A 26 -8.55 -2.42 -18.39
C ALA A 26 -8.14 -0.99 -17.93
N SER A 27 -8.45 -0.59 -16.69
CA SER A 27 -8.10 0.74 -16.17
C SER A 27 -6.74 0.70 -15.48
N SER A 28 -5.81 1.56 -15.91
CA SER A 28 -4.63 1.85 -15.10
C SER A 28 -5.08 2.57 -13.83
N ALA A 29 -4.77 1.98 -12.68
CA ALA A 29 -4.90 2.65 -11.40
C ALA A 29 -4.14 3.99 -11.42
N ARG A 30 -4.71 5.01 -10.77
CA ARG A 30 -4.16 6.37 -10.79
C ARG A 30 -3.94 6.89 -9.38
N ASP A 31 -3.13 7.93 -9.29
CA ASP A 31 -2.87 8.66 -8.05
C ASP A 31 -3.67 9.97 -8.04
N LEU A 32 -4.69 10.05 -7.20
CA LEU A 32 -5.53 11.26 -7.06
C LEU A 32 -4.72 12.46 -6.61
N PHE A 33 -3.72 12.28 -5.76
CA PHE A 33 -2.92 13.38 -5.24
C PHE A 33 -1.91 13.87 -6.26
N ALA A 34 -1.25 12.97 -6.98
CA ALA A 34 -0.46 13.36 -8.15
C ALA A 34 -1.35 14.08 -9.17
N ILE A 35 -2.58 13.61 -9.41
CA ILE A 35 -3.56 14.28 -10.26
C ILE A 35 -3.91 15.67 -9.72
N ASN A 36 -4.12 15.84 -8.40
CA ASN A 36 -4.46 17.13 -7.81
C ASN A 36 -3.31 18.14 -7.89
N ILE A 37 -2.07 17.70 -7.64
CA ILE A 37 -0.87 18.51 -7.83
C ILE A 37 -0.74 18.94 -9.30
N GLN A 38 -0.84 17.99 -10.23
CA GLN A 38 -0.75 18.29 -11.66
C GLN A 38 -1.92 19.16 -12.13
N ARG A 39 -3.11 19.02 -11.55
CA ARG A 39 -4.25 19.90 -11.81
C ARG A 39 -3.99 21.31 -11.31
N GLY A 40 -3.41 21.47 -10.13
CA GLY A 40 -2.97 22.78 -9.61
C GLY A 40 -2.02 23.46 -10.58
N ARG A 41 -0.94 22.77 -10.96
CA ARG A 41 0.06 23.26 -11.91
C ARG A 41 -0.53 23.59 -13.28
N LEU A 42 -1.39 22.72 -13.82
CA LEU A 42 -2.05 22.94 -15.11
C LEU A 42 -2.95 24.18 -15.11
N ASN A 43 -3.64 24.44 -14.00
CA ASN A 43 -4.48 25.63 -13.86
C ASN A 43 -3.69 26.90 -13.48
N GLY A 44 -2.36 26.80 -13.34
CA GLY A 44 -1.52 27.92 -12.93
C GLY A 44 -1.83 28.39 -11.51
N LEU A 45 -2.16 27.47 -10.60
CA LEU A 45 -2.32 27.80 -9.19
C LEU A 45 -0.98 28.34 -8.67
N ALA A 46 -1.02 29.47 -7.97
CA ALA A 46 0.16 30.09 -7.38
C ALA A 46 0.77 29.19 -6.28
N ASP A 47 2.02 29.47 -5.94
CA ASP A 47 2.75 28.74 -4.92
C ASP A 47 2.17 29.00 -3.52
N TYR A 48 2.49 28.12 -2.57
CA TYR A 48 1.92 28.13 -1.22
C TYR A 48 2.01 29.49 -0.52
N ASN A 49 3.16 30.16 -0.58
CA ASN A 49 3.38 31.46 0.06
C ASN A 49 2.58 32.59 -0.61
N ASP A 50 2.44 32.56 -1.94
CA ASP A 50 1.63 33.53 -2.68
C ASP A 50 0.14 33.37 -2.35
N ILE A 51 -0.34 32.12 -2.22
CA ILE A 51 -1.70 31.85 -1.75
C ILE A 51 -1.89 32.37 -0.34
N ARG A 52 -0.96 32.12 0.60
CA ARG A 52 -1.03 32.67 1.96
C ARG A 52 -1.17 34.19 1.93
N ALA A 53 -0.30 34.89 1.19
CA ALA A 53 -0.34 36.33 1.06
C ALA A 53 -1.67 36.84 0.47
N ALA A 54 -2.18 36.18 -0.58
CA ALA A 54 -3.42 36.57 -1.25
C ALA A 54 -4.65 36.47 -0.32
N PHE A 55 -4.64 35.55 0.64
CA PHE A 55 -5.68 35.40 1.65
C PHE A 55 -5.38 36.14 2.96
N GLY A 56 -4.40 37.06 2.96
CA GLY A 56 -4.09 37.93 4.11
C GLY A 56 -3.31 37.25 5.23
N LEU A 57 -2.73 36.08 4.97
CA LEU A 57 -1.86 35.36 5.90
C LEU A 57 -0.41 35.76 5.69
N HIS A 58 0.40 35.64 6.74
CA HIS A 58 1.84 35.86 6.63
C HIS A 58 2.50 34.72 5.84
N PRO A 59 3.29 35.02 4.79
CA PRO A 59 4.15 34.03 4.14
C PRO A 59 5.10 33.41 5.16
N VAL A 60 5.31 32.11 5.08
CA VAL A 60 6.25 31.41 5.95
C VAL A 60 7.67 31.63 5.46
N THR A 61 8.64 31.67 6.37
CA THR A 61 10.06 31.83 6.01
C THR A 61 10.88 30.56 6.17
N ASN A 62 10.36 29.57 6.90
CA ASN A 62 11.02 28.30 7.18
C ASN A 62 10.03 27.14 7.25
N PHE A 63 10.48 25.91 6.97
CA PHE A 63 9.63 24.71 7.01
C PHE A 63 9.01 24.45 8.39
N SER A 64 9.68 24.84 9.48
CA SER A 64 9.17 24.71 10.85
C SER A 64 7.97 25.60 11.16
N GLU A 65 7.69 26.62 10.35
CA GLU A 65 6.49 27.46 10.47
C GLU A 65 5.26 26.80 9.81
N ILE A 66 5.46 25.76 9.00
CA ILE A 66 4.38 24.99 8.37
C ILE A 66 3.91 23.88 9.34
N THR A 67 4.85 23.12 9.90
CA THR A 67 4.54 21.98 10.77
C THR A 67 5.58 21.77 11.86
N ARG A 68 5.16 21.25 13.02
CA ARG A 68 6.06 20.81 14.10
C ARG A 68 6.70 19.45 13.84
N ASP A 69 6.22 18.70 12.84
CA ASP A 69 6.74 17.39 12.47
C ASP A 69 8.09 17.50 11.73
N LEU A 70 9.14 16.98 12.35
CA LEU A 70 10.50 17.05 11.82
C LEU A 70 10.70 16.21 10.54
N GLU A 71 9.96 15.11 10.38
CA GLU A 71 10.05 14.28 9.18
C GLU A 71 9.39 14.98 7.99
N LYS A 72 8.22 15.59 8.19
CA LYS A 72 7.56 16.41 7.16
C LYS A 72 8.42 17.60 6.75
N GLN A 73 9.04 18.29 7.71
CA GLN A 73 9.98 19.38 7.44
C GLN A 73 11.14 18.91 6.54
N ALA A 74 11.78 17.80 6.91
CA ALA A 74 12.89 17.24 6.14
C ALA A 74 12.46 16.79 4.73
N ALA A 75 11.28 16.19 4.59
CA ALA A 75 10.72 15.77 3.31
C ALA A 75 10.42 16.97 2.40
N LEU A 76 9.76 18.01 2.91
CA LEU A 76 9.49 19.24 2.16
C LEU A 76 10.78 19.96 1.75
N GLN A 77 11.75 20.06 2.65
CA GLN A 77 13.07 20.65 2.37
C GLN A 77 13.81 19.88 1.27
N THR A 78 13.76 18.55 1.30
CA THR A 78 14.39 17.69 0.29
C THR A 78 13.71 17.84 -1.08
N LEU A 79 12.38 17.97 -1.09
CA LEU A 79 11.60 18.01 -2.33
C LEU A 79 11.62 19.38 -3.02
N TYR A 80 11.47 20.46 -2.25
CA TYR A 80 11.26 21.82 -2.79
C TYR A 80 12.45 22.76 -2.64
N GLY A 81 13.37 22.48 -1.71
CA GLY A 81 14.54 23.33 -1.43
C GLY A 81 14.22 24.64 -0.72
N SER A 82 13.18 25.36 -1.14
CA SER A 82 12.68 26.59 -0.53
C SER A 82 11.18 26.48 -0.24
N VAL A 83 10.73 27.17 0.80
CA VAL A 83 9.29 27.30 1.13
C VAL A 83 8.50 28.03 0.05
N ASP A 84 9.15 28.89 -0.73
CA ASP A 84 8.52 29.64 -1.82
C ASP A 84 8.21 28.76 -3.05
N ASN A 85 8.79 27.57 -3.15
CA ASN A 85 8.59 26.67 -4.29
C ASN A 85 7.51 25.61 -4.04
N ILE A 86 6.86 25.61 -2.86
CA ILE A 86 5.94 24.56 -2.46
C ILE A 86 4.62 24.70 -3.25
N ASP A 87 4.20 23.63 -3.93
CA ASP A 87 2.87 23.56 -4.54
C ASP A 87 1.80 23.83 -3.45
N ALA A 88 0.88 24.77 -3.70
CA ALA A 88 -0.08 25.21 -2.69
C ALA A 88 -0.89 24.06 -2.06
N PHE A 89 -1.30 23.06 -2.86
CA PHE A 89 -2.02 21.88 -2.35
C PHE A 89 -1.21 21.08 -1.33
N VAL A 90 0.10 20.91 -1.56
CA VAL A 90 0.98 20.18 -0.64
C VAL A 90 1.23 20.99 0.62
N GLY A 91 1.52 22.29 0.49
CA GLY A 91 1.72 23.18 1.63
C GLY A 91 0.50 23.23 2.55
N MET A 92 -0.69 23.38 1.96
CA MET A 92 -1.97 23.40 2.70
C MET A 92 -2.25 22.12 3.50
N LEU A 93 -1.84 20.94 3.01
CA LEU A 93 -2.02 19.67 3.72
C LEU A 93 -0.93 19.41 4.76
N ALA A 94 0.23 20.03 4.59
CA ALA A 94 1.34 19.90 5.52
C ALA A 94 1.17 20.75 6.78
N GLU A 95 0.29 21.76 6.76
CA GLU A 95 0.03 22.62 7.91
C GLU A 95 -0.43 21.83 9.15
N ASP A 96 0.07 22.24 10.32
CA ASP A 96 -0.48 21.77 11.59
C ASP A 96 -1.94 22.24 11.75
N ILE A 97 -2.79 21.36 12.30
CA ILE A 97 -4.22 21.62 12.49
C ILE A 97 -4.50 22.08 13.92
N ASP A 98 -5.30 23.13 14.06
CA ASP A 98 -5.75 23.63 15.36
C ASP A 98 -6.77 22.68 16.02
N LYS A 99 -6.82 22.71 17.36
CA LYS A 99 -7.62 21.79 18.20
C LYS A 99 -9.12 21.71 17.84
N ASP A 100 -9.68 22.79 17.31
CA ASP A 100 -11.10 22.91 16.95
C ASP A 100 -11.32 23.01 15.43
N SER A 101 -10.34 22.60 14.62
CA SER A 101 -10.39 22.59 13.16
C SER A 101 -10.13 21.19 12.60
N SER A 102 -10.56 20.95 11.37
CA SER A 102 -10.20 19.76 10.60
C SER A 102 -9.17 20.06 9.50
N VAL A 103 -8.74 21.32 9.38
CA VAL A 103 -7.82 21.79 8.33
C VAL A 103 -6.87 22.86 8.89
N GLY A 104 -5.73 23.05 8.22
CA GLY A 104 -4.76 24.11 8.53
C GLY A 104 -5.28 25.53 8.27
N GLU A 105 -4.51 26.52 8.72
CA GLU A 105 -4.82 27.96 8.65
C GLU A 105 -5.13 28.43 7.22
N THR A 106 -4.33 28.02 6.24
CA THR A 106 -4.49 28.46 4.84
C THR A 106 -5.79 27.92 4.25
N VAL A 107 -6.06 26.62 4.43
CA VAL A 107 -7.31 26.02 3.95
C VAL A 107 -8.51 26.66 4.63
N ALA A 108 -8.45 26.92 5.94
CA ALA A 108 -9.50 27.60 6.67
C ALA A 108 -9.78 29.00 6.12
N ALA A 109 -8.75 29.77 5.79
CA ALA A 109 -8.88 31.10 5.19
C ALA A 109 -9.53 31.04 3.80
N VAL A 110 -9.06 30.14 2.94
CA VAL A 110 -9.60 29.92 1.58
C VAL A 110 -11.08 29.51 1.65
N LEU A 111 -11.43 28.55 2.50
CA LEU A 111 -12.81 28.08 2.66
C LEU A 111 -13.71 29.18 3.20
N ARG A 112 -13.24 29.96 4.19
CA ARG A 112 -14.01 31.06 4.78
C ARG A 112 -14.33 32.14 3.75
N ASP A 113 -13.34 32.56 2.95
CA ASP A 113 -13.54 33.52 1.88
C ASP A 113 -14.50 32.97 0.81
N GLN A 114 -14.28 31.73 0.35
CA GLN A 114 -15.11 31.13 -0.69
C GLN A 114 -16.57 30.94 -0.24
N PHE A 115 -16.83 30.36 0.93
CA PHE A 115 -18.19 30.19 1.45
C PHE A 115 -18.84 31.53 1.82
N GLY A 116 -18.05 32.51 2.28
CA GLY A 116 -18.51 33.87 2.51
C GLY A 116 -19.04 34.52 1.24
N ARG A 117 -18.27 34.46 0.15
CA ARG A 117 -18.71 34.97 -1.16
C ARG A 117 -19.90 34.21 -1.72
N LEU A 118 -19.94 32.88 -1.60
CA LEU A 118 -21.09 32.07 -2.05
C LEU A 118 -22.38 32.48 -1.33
N ARG A 119 -22.34 32.61 0.01
CA ARG A 119 -23.50 33.05 0.80
C ARG A 119 -23.93 34.47 0.47
N ALA A 120 -22.99 35.41 0.44
CA ALA A 120 -23.29 36.84 0.24
C ALA A 120 -23.69 37.16 -1.22
N GLY A 121 -23.10 36.47 -2.18
CA GLY A 121 -23.33 36.69 -3.61
C GLY A 121 -24.55 35.97 -4.18
N ASP A 122 -25.11 35.00 -3.45
CA ASP A 122 -26.29 34.26 -3.91
C ASP A 122 -27.59 34.98 -3.56
N ARG A 123 -28.23 35.53 -4.60
CA ARG A 123 -29.55 36.16 -4.51
C ARG A 123 -30.62 35.20 -4.00
N PHE A 124 -30.48 33.90 -4.27
CA PHE A 124 -31.42 32.85 -3.86
C PHE A 124 -31.00 32.15 -2.57
N TYR A 125 -29.99 32.66 -1.86
CA TYR A 125 -29.66 32.15 -0.54
C TYR A 125 -30.90 32.18 0.35
N PHE A 126 -31.11 31.12 1.13
CA PHE A 126 -32.40 30.88 1.79
C PHE A 126 -32.79 32.01 2.75
N GLU A 127 -31.82 32.63 3.44
CA GLU A 127 -32.06 33.77 4.34
C GLU A 127 -32.55 35.04 3.59
N ASN A 128 -32.26 35.14 2.29
CA ASN A 128 -32.68 36.27 1.44
C ASN A 128 -34.05 36.02 0.77
N THR A 129 -34.52 34.77 0.74
CA THR A 129 -35.65 34.35 -0.09
C THR A 129 -36.90 34.04 0.72
N PHE A 130 -36.75 33.40 1.89
CA PHE A 130 -37.87 32.93 2.69
C PHE A 130 -38.32 33.95 3.75
N SER A 131 -39.53 33.78 4.26
CA SER A 131 -40.02 34.57 5.39
C SER A 131 -39.25 34.24 6.68
N LYS A 132 -39.29 35.15 7.66
CA LYS A 132 -38.59 34.97 8.94
C LYS A 132 -39.01 33.71 9.70
N ASP A 133 -40.26 33.26 9.55
CA ASP A 133 -40.74 32.08 10.24
C ASP A 133 -40.32 30.79 9.53
N GLU A 134 -40.28 30.79 8.20
CA GLU A 134 -39.70 29.68 7.41
C GLU A 134 -38.20 29.53 7.68
N ILE A 135 -37.45 30.63 7.76
CA ILE A 135 -36.03 30.62 8.08
C ILE A 135 -35.77 29.92 9.43
N LYS A 136 -36.56 30.21 10.46
CA LYS A 136 -36.43 29.54 11.77
C LYS A 136 -36.64 28.02 11.69
N VAL A 137 -37.47 27.55 10.77
CA VAL A 137 -37.69 26.12 10.53
C VAL A 137 -36.49 25.52 9.78
N LEU A 138 -35.99 26.23 8.77
CA LEU A 138 -34.84 25.79 7.97
C LEU A 138 -33.55 25.74 8.82
N GLU A 139 -33.26 26.76 9.64
CA GLU A 139 -32.10 26.80 10.53
C GLU A 139 -32.08 25.67 11.56
N LYS A 140 -33.26 25.16 11.94
CA LYS A 140 -33.39 24.02 12.86
C LYS A 140 -33.28 22.66 12.17
N THR A 141 -33.35 22.61 10.84
CA THR A 141 -33.32 21.35 10.10
C THR A 141 -31.87 20.85 10.01
N ARG A 142 -31.62 19.64 10.51
CA ARG A 142 -30.32 18.97 10.50
C ARG A 142 -30.28 17.86 9.46
N LEU A 143 -29.08 17.41 9.09
CA LEU A 143 -28.92 16.24 8.20
C LEU A 143 -29.53 14.97 8.82
N SER A 144 -29.48 14.83 10.15
CA SER A 144 -30.13 13.74 10.89
C SER A 144 -31.64 13.73 10.70
N ASP A 145 -32.30 14.90 10.73
CA ASP A 145 -33.72 15.02 10.44
C ASP A 145 -34.05 14.59 9.01
N ILE A 146 -33.21 14.96 8.04
CA ILE A 146 -33.41 14.59 6.64
C ILE A 146 -33.32 13.08 6.47
N ILE A 147 -32.30 12.42 7.03
CA ILE A 147 -32.18 10.96 6.96
C ILE A 147 -33.36 10.30 7.66
N ALA A 148 -33.70 10.72 8.89
CA ALA A 148 -34.80 10.14 9.66
C ALA A 148 -36.15 10.24 8.96
N ARG A 149 -36.42 11.31 8.20
CA ARG A 149 -37.65 11.46 7.40
C ARG A 149 -37.73 10.52 6.20
N ASN A 150 -36.60 9.99 5.74
CA ASN A 150 -36.49 9.21 4.50
C ASN A 150 -36.04 7.76 4.71
N THR A 151 -35.86 7.33 5.97
CA THR A 151 -35.41 5.97 6.31
C THR A 151 -36.11 5.45 7.55
N ASP A 152 -36.41 4.16 7.59
CA ASP A 152 -37.03 3.53 8.75
C ASP A 152 -36.00 3.12 9.83
N SER A 153 -36.34 3.34 11.10
CA SER A 153 -35.67 2.77 12.28
C SER A 153 -34.15 3.00 12.38
N LEU A 154 -33.73 4.26 12.53
CA LEU A 154 -32.35 4.64 12.86
C LEU A 154 -32.31 5.49 14.13
N THR A 155 -31.50 5.07 15.12
CA THR A 155 -31.06 5.97 16.19
C THR A 155 -29.89 6.79 15.64
N LEU A 156 -30.10 8.08 15.38
CA LEU A 156 -29.09 8.99 14.84
C LEU A 156 -28.69 10.03 15.90
N PRO A 157 -27.40 10.41 15.98
CA PRO A 157 -27.02 11.57 16.77
C PRO A 157 -27.54 12.87 16.12
N ASP A 158 -27.76 13.90 16.93
CA ASP A 158 -28.26 15.20 16.45
C ASP A 158 -27.31 15.80 15.40
N ASN A 159 -26.00 15.70 15.61
CA ASN A 159 -24.98 16.18 14.68
C ASN A 159 -24.22 15.01 14.06
N LEU A 160 -24.46 14.73 12.78
CA LEU A 160 -23.84 13.61 12.07
C LEU A 160 -22.40 13.87 11.60
N PHE A 161 -21.90 15.10 11.71
CA PHE A 161 -20.54 15.45 11.30
C PHE A 161 -19.50 15.15 12.38
N PHE A 162 -19.94 14.93 13.63
CA PHE A 162 -19.05 14.58 14.73
C PHE A 162 -19.60 13.35 15.43
N LEU A 163 -18.72 12.35 15.59
CA LEU A 163 -19.01 11.19 16.41
C LEU A 163 -18.45 11.43 17.80
N ASP A 164 -19.30 11.25 18.82
CA ASP A 164 -18.81 11.25 20.19
C ASP A 164 -18.00 9.95 20.40
N LYS A 165 -16.69 10.10 20.60
CA LYS A 165 -15.82 8.97 21.00
C LYS A 165 -16.34 8.26 22.26
N LYS A 166 -17.19 8.87 23.09
CA LYS A 166 -17.83 8.19 24.23
C LYS A 166 -19.02 7.30 23.85
N GLN A 167 -19.66 7.54 22.70
CA GLN A 167 -20.72 6.68 22.16
C GLN A 167 -20.18 5.56 21.24
N PHE A 168 -18.99 5.74 20.64
CA PHE A 168 -18.41 4.79 19.67
C PHE A 168 -16.99 4.29 19.99
N GLY A 169 -16.29 4.87 20.96
CA GLY A 169 -14.89 4.54 21.30
C GLY A 169 -14.72 3.47 22.38
N LYS A 170 -15.73 2.62 22.60
CA LYS A 170 -15.57 1.45 23.47
C LYS A 170 -15.12 0.22 22.70
N ALA A 171 -15.69 -0.06 21.53
CA ALA A 171 -15.30 -1.19 20.69
C ALA A 171 -14.75 -0.64 19.38
N ASP A 172 -13.55 -1.06 19.00
CA ASP A 172 -12.88 -0.65 17.78
C ASP A 172 -11.98 -1.78 17.30
N ILE A 173 -11.78 -1.90 15.99
CA ILE A 173 -10.94 -2.93 15.40
C ILE A 173 -10.15 -2.31 14.27
N ASP A 174 -8.90 -2.72 14.16
CA ASP A 174 -7.98 -2.24 13.13
C ASP A 174 -7.29 -3.44 12.49
N ILE A 175 -7.05 -3.38 11.18
CA ILE A 175 -6.34 -4.40 10.43
C ILE A 175 -5.20 -3.77 9.64
N GLU A 176 -3.98 -4.24 9.85
CA GLU A 176 -2.85 -3.91 8.98
C GLU A 176 -2.49 -5.12 8.11
N THR A 177 -2.40 -4.92 6.80
CA THR A 177 -2.06 -5.94 5.82
C THR A 177 -0.62 -5.78 5.36
N HIS A 178 0.17 -6.82 5.58
CA HIS A 178 1.61 -6.83 5.37
C HIS A 178 1.98 -7.84 4.30
N LEU A 179 2.75 -7.41 3.30
CA LEU A 179 3.34 -8.32 2.31
C LEU A 179 4.66 -8.86 2.84
N LEU A 180 4.75 -10.15 3.17
CA LEU A 180 6.03 -10.78 3.48
C LEU A 180 6.70 -11.29 2.20
N SER A 181 7.97 -10.95 2.07
CA SER A 181 8.79 -11.44 0.96
C SER A 181 8.98 -12.96 1.05
N PRO A 182 9.03 -13.65 -0.09
CA PRO A 182 9.25 -15.08 -0.13
C PRO A 182 10.48 -15.57 0.68
N GLY A 183 10.27 -16.52 1.60
CA GLY A 183 11.35 -17.12 2.41
C GLY A 183 11.60 -16.42 3.76
N GLY A 184 10.76 -15.45 4.14
CA GLY A 184 10.67 -14.98 5.52
C GLY A 184 10.06 -16.06 6.41
N SER A 185 10.77 -16.46 7.47
CA SER A 185 10.16 -17.21 8.57
C SER A 185 9.40 -16.22 9.45
N ALA A 186 8.17 -16.54 9.83
CA ALA A 186 7.35 -15.76 10.77
C ALA A 186 7.99 -15.55 12.16
N ALA A 187 9.15 -16.18 12.42
CA ALA A 187 9.88 -16.12 13.69
C ALA A 187 10.85 -14.94 13.84
N THR A 188 11.15 -14.18 12.76
CA THR A 188 11.97 -12.97 12.84
C THR A 188 11.18 -11.82 12.28
N ASP A 189 10.65 -10.97 13.16
CA ASP A 189 10.10 -9.66 12.79
C ASP A 189 11.12 -8.90 11.93
N LEU A 190 10.59 -8.12 10.99
CA LEU A 190 11.28 -7.29 9.99
C LEU A 190 12.00 -8.08 8.90
N LEU A 191 11.34 -8.26 7.75
CA LEU A 191 11.95 -8.01 6.43
C LEU A 191 10.86 -7.87 5.36
N PHE A 192 10.78 -6.63 4.87
CA PHE A 192 9.74 -6.08 4.00
C PHE A 192 8.36 -5.92 4.64
N THR A 193 8.27 -5.18 5.76
CA THR A 193 7.01 -4.55 6.14
C THR A 193 6.72 -3.43 5.13
N GLN A 194 6.09 -3.76 4.00
CA GLN A 194 5.42 -2.75 3.19
C GLN A 194 4.08 -2.51 3.86
N THR A 195 4.06 -1.56 4.78
CA THR A 195 2.82 -0.86 5.09
C THR A 195 2.39 -0.08 3.86
N HIS A 196 1.10 0.20 3.78
CA HIS A 196 0.38 1.04 2.81
C HIS A 196 1.16 2.25 2.24
N ASP A 197 2.13 2.81 2.96
CA ASP A 197 2.84 4.06 2.61
C ASP A 197 4.04 3.93 1.66
N LYS A 198 4.36 2.75 1.09
CA LYS A 198 5.58 2.56 0.27
C LYS A 198 5.29 2.05 -1.14
N VAL A 199 6.14 2.48 -2.09
CA VAL A 199 6.14 2.09 -3.52
C VAL A 199 5.86 0.59 -3.68
N PRO A 200 4.85 0.16 -4.47
CA PRO A 200 4.40 -1.22 -4.50
C PRO A 200 5.54 -2.20 -4.73
N ALA A 201 5.59 -3.22 -3.87
CA ALA A 201 6.64 -4.22 -3.86
C ALA A 201 6.69 -4.92 -5.22
N ARG A 202 7.91 -5.09 -5.70
CA ARG A 202 8.18 -5.71 -6.97
C ARG A 202 8.36 -7.22 -6.82
N VAL A 203 7.54 -8.04 -7.47
CA VAL A 203 7.56 -9.51 -7.32
C VAL A 203 7.74 -10.21 -8.67
N VAL A 204 8.54 -11.26 -8.73
CA VAL A 204 8.67 -12.05 -9.97
C VAL A 204 7.44 -12.97 -10.14
N GLN A 205 6.85 -13.03 -11.33
CA GLN A 205 5.75 -13.93 -11.66
C GLN A 205 6.08 -15.38 -11.25
N GLY A 206 5.13 -16.04 -10.59
CA GLY A 206 5.27 -17.41 -10.09
C GLY A 206 5.92 -17.51 -8.71
N SER A 207 6.41 -16.39 -8.15
CA SER A 207 6.87 -16.35 -6.77
C SER A 207 5.70 -16.59 -5.82
N SER A 208 5.95 -17.32 -4.74
CA SER A 208 5.01 -17.42 -3.63
C SER A 208 5.07 -16.14 -2.80
N VAL A 209 3.90 -15.56 -2.57
CA VAL A 209 3.70 -14.34 -1.80
C VAL A 209 2.98 -14.73 -0.52
N GLU A 210 3.53 -14.33 0.62
CA GLU A 210 2.88 -14.49 1.93
C GLU A 210 2.30 -13.13 2.34
N ILE A 211 1.03 -13.11 2.72
CA ILE A 211 0.35 -11.92 3.21
C ILE A 211 -0.04 -12.15 4.66
N ILE A 212 0.36 -11.25 5.54
CA ILE A 212 0.04 -11.29 6.97
C ILE A 212 -0.94 -10.18 7.30
N TYR A 213 -2.04 -10.54 7.96
CA TYR A 213 -3.00 -9.59 8.49
C TYR A 213 -2.77 -9.50 10.01
N ARG A 214 -2.45 -8.31 10.50
CA ARG A 214 -2.37 -8.00 11.93
C ARG A 214 -3.67 -7.32 12.34
N VAL A 215 -4.49 -8.01 13.12
CA VAL A 215 -5.76 -7.48 13.61
C VAL A 215 -5.56 -7.01 15.04
N SER A 216 -5.73 -5.71 15.29
CA SER A 216 -5.56 -5.10 16.60
C SER A 216 -6.89 -4.60 17.16
N ASN A 217 -7.00 -4.54 18.49
CA ASN A 217 -8.11 -3.89 19.17
C ASN A 217 -7.61 -2.62 19.87
N PRO A 218 -7.72 -1.45 19.21
CA PRO A 218 -7.36 -0.16 19.80
C PRO A 218 -8.44 0.38 20.76
N GLY A 219 -9.59 -0.29 20.86
CA GLY A 219 -10.70 0.09 21.73
C GLY A 219 -10.49 -0.32 23.19
N GLU A 220 -11.57 -0.22 23.98
CA GLU A 220 -11.61 -0.55 25.42
C GLU A 220 -12.46 -1.80 25.73
N THR A 221 -13.07 -2.42 24.71
CA THR A 221 -14.02 -3.53 24.84
C THR A 221 -13.48 -4.77 24.13
N PRO A 222 -13.49 -5.94 24.78
CA PRO A 222 -13.12 -7.19 24.14
C PRO A 222 -13.98 -7.48 22.90
N LEU A 223 -13.38 -8.14 21.91
CA LEU A 223 -14.03 -8.49 20.65
C LEU A 223 -14.06 -10.01 20.46
N GLY A 224 -15.24 -10.54 20.13
CA GLY A 224 -15.46 -11.94 19.77
C GLY A 224 -15.76 -12.10 18.28
N ASN A 225 -15.86 -13.35 17.81
CA ASN A 225 -16.21 -13.69 16.42
C ASN A 225 -15.34 -12.99 15.36
N VAL A 226 -14.06 -12.76 15.67
CA VAL A 226 -13.12 -12.07 14.77
C VAL A 226 -12.99 -12.87 13.47
N THR A 227 -13.49 -12.28 12.38
CA THR A 227 -13.50 -12.88 11.05
C THR A 227 -12.67 -12.02 10.11
N VAL A 228 -11.64 -12.61 9.52
CA VAL A 228 -10.81 -11.97 8.50
C VAL A 228 -11.18 -12.54 7.13
N THR A 229 -11.36 -11.65 6.16
CA THR A 229 -11.56 -12.00 4.76
C THR A 229 -10.62 -11.21 3.89
N SER A 230 -10.27 -11.77 2.75
CA SER A 230 -9.34 -11.19 1.79
C SER A 230 -9.96 -11.22 0.41
N GLN A 231 -9.85 -10.12 -0.33
CA GLN A 231 -10.34 -10.04 -1.69
C GLN A 231 -9.25 -9.53 -2.63
N ALA A 232 -9.03 -10.22 -3.74
CA ALA A 232 -8.05 -9.81 -4.73
C ALA A 232 -8.41 -8.46 -5.35
N VAL A 233 -7.41 -7.58 -5.51
CA VAL A 233 -7.58 -6.23 -6.10
C VAL A 233 -7.79 -6.33 -7.62
N ALA A 234 -7.25 -7.36 -8.28
CA ALA A 234 -7.37 -7.59 -9.72
C ALA A 234 -7.94 -8.99 -10.03
N GLY A 235 -8.91 -9.08 -10.95
CA GLY A 235 -9.55 -10.33 -11.40
C GLY A 235 -10.95 -10.57 -10.84
N ALA A 236 -11.47 -11.79 -10.99
CA ALA A 236 -12.78 -12.15 -10.43
C ALA A 236 -12.71 -12.09 -8.89
N PRO A 237 -13.57 -11.29 -8.21
CA PRO A 237 -13.48 -11.05 -6.77
C PRO A 237 -13.90 -12.29 -6.00
N THR A 238 -12.99 -13.24 -5.86
CA THR A 238 -13.19 -14.42 -5.02
C THR A 238 -12.79 -14.05 -3.61
N LEU A 239 -13.75 -14.06 -2.69
CA LEU A 239 -13.47 -13.87 -1.26
C LEU A 239 -12.69 -15.09 -0.75
N ARG A 240 -11.53 -14.84 -0.14
CA ARG A 240 -10.68 -15.84 0.51
C ARG A 240 -10.70 -15.62 2.01
N GLN A 241 -10.46 -16.68 2.78
CA GLN A 241 -10.31 -16.62 4.23
C GLN A 241 -8.84 -16.87 4.59
N PRO A 242 -8.13 -15.86 5.10
CA PRO A 242 -6.79 -16.06 5.68
C PRO A 242 -6.83 -17.02 6.87
N ASP A 243 -5.82 -17.87 6.98
CA ASP A 243 -5.67 -18.84 8.07
C ASP A 243 -5.08 -18.16 9.32
N PRO A 244 -5.60 -18.39 10.53
CA PRO A 244 -4.99 -17.86 11.75
C PRO A 244 -3.60 -18.48 11.97
N LEU A 245 -2.61 -17.67 12.36
CA LEU A 245 -1.35 -18.21 12.86
C LEU A 245 -1.56 -18.66 14.30
N LEU A 246 -1.28 -19.92 14.59
CA LEU A 246 -1.55 -20.49 15.92
C LEU A 246 -0.28 -20.74 16.72
N ASN A 247 -0.32 -20.43 18.01
CA ASN A 247 0.59 -20.97 19.02
C ASN A 247 -0.20 -21.97 19.88
N GLY A 248 -0.08 -23.26 19.56
CA GLY A 248 -0.98 -24.28 20.11
C GLY A 248 -2.38 -24.17 19.51
N ARG A 249 -3.38 -23.82 20.33
CA ARG A 249 -4.80 -23.66 19.90
C ARG A 249 -5.26 -22.20 19.82
N PHE A 250 -4.40 -21.27 20.18
CA PHE A 250 -4.72 -19.83 20.27
C PHE A 250 -4.03 -19.08 19.16
N ASN A 251 -4.64 -17.98 18.72
CA ASN A 251 -4.03 -17.12 17.72
C ASN A 251 -2.73 -16.51 18.29
N VAL A 252 -1.70 -16.37 17.46
CA VAL A 252 -0.49 -15.63 17.83
C VAL A 252 -0.89 -14.19 18.13
N GLY A 253 -0.76 -13.78 19.40
CA GLY A 253 -1.19 -12.47 19.89
C GLY A 253 -2.29 -12.52 20.95
N ASP A 254 -2.98 -13.65 21.08
CA ASP A 254 -3.89 -13.96 22.18
C ASP A 254 -3.05 -14.27 23.43
N THR A 255 -2.89 -13.27 24.31
CA THR A 255 -1.89 -13.29 25.38
C THR A 255 -2.41 -14.03 26.61
N ASN A 256 -3.70 -13.91 26.87
CA ASN A 256 -4.40 -14.56 27.98
C ASN A 256 -5.08 -15.89 27.59
N GLN A 257 -5.03 -16.27 26.31
CA GLN A 257 -5.52 -17.55 25.78
C GLN A 257 -7.02 -17.75 26.01
N ASP A 258 -7.82 -16.69 25.84
CA ASP A 258 -9.27 -16.72 26.05
C ASP A 258 -10.08 -16.67 24.74
N GLN A 259 -9.42 -16.59 23.58
CA GLN A 259 -10.06 -16.46 22.26
C GLN A 259 -10.93 -15.21 22.11
N LEU A 260 -10.69 -14.18 22.92
CA LEU A 260 -11.24 -12.84 22.73
C LEU A 260 -10.10 -11.92 22.33
N LEU A 261 -10.32 -11.08 21.32
CA LEU A 261 -9.34 -10.05 20.97
C LEU A 261 -9.50 -8.91 21.97
N ASN A 262 -8.67 -8.92 23.01
CA ASN A 262 -8.74 -7.97 24.10
C ASN A 262 -8.09 -6.63 23.73
N PRO A 263 -8.46 -5.52 24.41
CA PRO A 263 -7.79 -4.23 24.25
C PRO A 263 -6.26 -4.35 24.31
N GLY A 264 -5.59 -3.85 23.27
CA GLY A 264 -4.13 -3.89 23.15
C GLY A 264 -3.53 -5.20 22.64
N GLU A 265 -4.33 -6.23 22.36
CA GLU A 265 -3.87 -7.44 21.68
C GLU A 265 -3.79 -7.25 20.17
N THR A 266 -2.97 -8.07 19.51
CA THR A 266 -2.81 -8.07 18.05
C THR A 266 -2.69 -9.49 17.52
N TRP A 267 -3.74 -9.97 16.88
CA TRP A 267 -3.83 -11.32 16.32
C TRP A 267 -3.29 -11.37 14.90
N ARG A 268 -2.74 -12.52 14.49
CA ARG A 268 -2.11 -12.66 13.16
C ARG A 268 -2.81 -13.71 12.31
N TYR A 269 -3.05 -13.37 11.04
CA TYR A 269 -3.59 -14.28 10.03
C TYR A 269 -2.70 -14.30 8.79
N ARG A 270 -2.75 -15.37 7.99
CA ARG A 270 -1.89 -15.63 6.83
C ARG A 270 -2.70 -15.97 5.60
N LEU A 271 -2.29 -15.45 4.46
CA LEU A 271 -2.74 -15.92 3.16
C LEU A 271 -1.54 -16.15 2.24
N MET A 272 -1.49 -17.33 1.60
CA MET A 272 -0.52 -17.62 0.56
C MET A 272 -1.13 -17.39 -0.83
N GLU A 273 -0.35 -16.79 -1.71
CA GLU A 273 -0.69 -16.55 -3.11
C GLU A 273 0.51 -16.85 -4.02
N THR A 274 0.25 -17.10 -5.31
CA THR A 274 1.28 -17.14 -6.35
C THR A 274 1.14 -15.91 -7.23
N ALA A 275 2.20 -15.12 -7.34
CA ALA A 275 2.19 -13.88 -8.10
C ALA A 275 1.85 -14.11 -9.58
N SER A 276 0.73 -13.56 -10.03
CA SER A 276 0.35 -13.54 -11.45
C SER A 276 0.95 -12.34 -12.17
N LEU A 277 1.05 -12.37 -13.50
CA LEU A 277 1.61 -11.24 -14.25
C LEU A 277 0.73 -9.99 -14.12
N GLY A 278 1.33 -8.84 -13.82
CA GLY A 278 0.65 -7.55 -13.70
C GLY A 278 0.46 -7.12 -12.24
N TRP A 279 -0.51 -6.24 -12.02
CA TRP A 279 -0.88 -5.79 -10.68
C TRP A 279 -1.52 -6.92 -9.90
N GLY A 280 -0.96 -7.20 -8.72
CA GLY A 280 -1.54 -8.07 -7.71
C GLY A 280 -1.76 -7.31 -6.41
N GLY A 281 -2.57 -7.88 -5.53
CA GLY A 281 -2.89 -7.26 -4.25
C GLY A 281 -4.12 -7.88 -3.62
N GLN A 282 -4.26 -7.65 -2.31
CA GLN A 282 -5.39 -8.10 -1.52
C GLN A 282 -5.93 -6.94 -0.70
N ILE A 283 -7.25 -6.89 -0.53
CA ILE A 283 -7.90 -6.04 0.46
C ILE A 283 -8.26 -6.94 1.64
N GLY A 284 -7.52 -6.80 2.73
CA GLY A 284 -7.87 -7.40 4.01
C GLY A 284 -9.09 -6.70 4.57
N ARG A 285 -10.07 -7.46 5.08
CA ARG A 285 -11.23 -6.95 5.78
C ARG A 285 -11.41 -7.74 7.05
N VAL A 286 -11.62 -7.04 8.16
CA VAL A 286 -11.94 -7.66 9.44
C VAL A 286 -13.33 -7.24 9.90
N SER A 287 -14.02 -8.16 10.58
CA SER A 287 -15.26 -7.90 11.30
C SER A 287 -15.19 -8.61 12.65
N ALA A 288 -15.67 -7.96 13.70
CA ALA A 288 -15.78 -8.58 15.03
C ALA A 288 -16.95 -8.02 15.83
N ASP A 289 -17.44 -8.82 16.78
CA ASP A 289 -18.57 -8.49 17.62
C ASP A 289 -18.09 -7.97 18.99
N PRO A 290 -18.63 -6.84 19.50
CA PRO A 290 -18.36 -6.40 20.86
C PRO A 290 -18.91 -7.38 21.90
N VAL A 291 -18.06 -7.83 22.83
CA VAL A 291 -18.40 -8.80 23.88
C VAL A 291 -17.93 -8.32 25.26
N ASP A 292 -18.50 -8.91 26.32
CA ASP A 292 -17.97 -8.74 27.68
C ASP A 292 -16.70 -9.58 27.90
N TYR A 293 -16.08 -9.45 29.07
CA TYR A 293 -14.84 -10.14 29.44
C TYR A 293 -14.96 -11.67 29.57
N ILE A 294 -16.16 -12.24 29.39
CA ILE A 294 -16.40 -13.69 29.33
C ILE A 294 -17.00 -14.13 27.99
N GLY A 295 -17.05 -13.23 27.00
CA GLY A 295 -17.46 -13.52 25.62
C GLY A 295 -18.95 -13.39 25.32
N ASN A 296 -19.77 -12.85 26.23
CA ASN A 296 -21.19 -12.62 25.93
C ASN A 296 -21.34 -11.39 25.02
N PRO A 297 -22.17 -11.46 23.97
CA PRO A 297 -22.45 -10.30 23.11
C PRO A 297 -23.04 -9.13 23.90
N LEU A 298 -22.43 -7.95 23.75
CA LEU A 298 -22.94 -6.71 24.34
C LEU A 298 -24.07 -6.07 23.50
N GLY A 299 -24.33 -6.62 22.31
CA GLY A 299 -25.25 -6.06 21.33
C GLY A 299 -24.63 -4.88 20.56
N GLY A 300 -25.19 -4.57 19.38
CA GLY A 300 -24.65 -3.56 18.47
C GLY A 300 -24.35 -4.13 17.09
N LYS A 301 -23.88 -3.27 16.18
CA LYS A 301 -23.35 -3.72 14.88
C LYS A 301 -21.90 -4.19 15.08
N PRO A 302 -21.43 -5.21 14.31
CA PRO A 302 -20.03 -5.57 14.31
C PRO A 302 -19.15 -4.36 13.97
N VAL A 303 -17.99 -4.27 14.61
CA VAL A 303 -16.93 -3.34 14.22
C VAL A 303 -16.18 -3.93 13.03
N THR A 304 -15.80 -3.10 12.08
CA THR A 304 -15.18 -3.55 10.84
C THR A 304 -14.10 -2.59 10.42
N ASP A 305 -13.04 -3.14 9.85
CA ASP A 305 -11.97 -2.36 9.23
C ASP A 305 -11.42 -3.06 7.98
N SER A 306 -10.69 -2.32 7.15
CA SER A 306 -10.10 -2.88 5.94
C SER A 306 -8.83 -2.15 5.52
N ASP A 307 -7.83 -2.92 5.09
CA ASP A 307 -6.54 -2.41 4.66
C ASP A 307 -6.05 -3.13 3.39
N PRO A 308 -5.67 -2.40 2.34
CA PRO A 308 -5.15 -2.99 1.11
C PRO A 308 -3.63 -3.24 1.17
N VAL A 309 -3.19 -4.29 0.47
CA VAL A 309 -1.78 -4.51 0.15
C VAL A 309 -1.62 -4.73 -1.35
N ASN A 310 -0.61 -4.11 -1.95
CA ASN A 310 -0.40 -4.14 -3.39
C ASN A 310 1.02 -4.58 -3.74
N TYR A 311 1.15 -5.30 -4.86
CA TYR A 311 2.44 -5.64 -5.43
C TYR A 311 2.37 -5.62 -6.96
N LEU A 312 3.49 -5.24 -7.60
CA LEU A 312 3.61 -5.30 -9.05
C LEU A 312 4.41 -6.54 -9.43
N SER A 313 3.80 -7.42 -10.21
CA SER A 313 4.44 -8.63 -10.70
C SER A 313 4.77 -8.56 -12.19
N TRP A 314 5.95 -9.04 -12.56
CA TRP A 314 6.41 -9.10 -13.96
C TRP A 314 7.00 -10.45 -14.34
N ARG A 315 7.11 -10.69 -15.65
CA ARG A 315 7.87 -11.82 -16.20
C ARG A 315 9.35 -11.60 -15.98
N SER A 316 9.95 -12.23 -14.98
CA SER A 316 11.40 -12.40 -14.98
C SER A 316 11.73 -13.58 -15.89
N PRO A 317 12.54 -13.41 -16.95
CA PRO A 317 13.19 -14.57 -17.53
C PRO A 317 13.99 -15.22 -16.42
N VAL A 318 13.83 -16.53 -16.21
CA VAL A 318 14.61 -17.33 -15.25
C VAL A 318 16.13 -17.22 -15.53
N SER A 319 16.54 -16.56 -16.61
CA SER A 319 17.92 -16.24 -17.01
C SER A 319 18.40 -14.80 -16.68
N GLN A 320 17.64 -13.98 -15.94
CA GLN A 320 18.05 -12.61 -15.60
C GLN A 320 18.65 -12.48 -14.20
N ASN A 321 19.69 -11.64 -14.11
CA ASN A 321 20.30 -11.21 -12.88
C ASN A 321 19.30 -10.45 -12.00
N LEU A 322 18.88 -11.05 -10.88
CA LEU A 322 17.87 -10.48 -9.99
C LEU A 322 18.26 -9.13 -9.40
N ALA A 323 19.54 -8.92 -9.09
CA ALA A 323 20.00 -7.65 -8.54
C ALA A 323 19.79 -6.47 -9.49
N ALA A 324 19.84 -6.70 -10.81
CA ALA A 324 19.61 -5.67 -11.81
C ALA A 324 18.15 -5.16 -11.81
N SER A 325 17.21 -5.99 -11.38
CA SER A 325 15.76 -5.71 -11.43
C SER A 325 15.16 -5.41 -10.06
N LEU A 326 15.75 -5.97 -9.00
CA LEU A 326 15.25 -5.92 -7.63
C LEU A 326 16.13 -5.09 -6.68
N GLY A 327 17.27 -4.58 -7.15
CA GLY A 327 18.22 -3.80 -6.36
C GLY A 327 19.18 -4.67 -5.55
N ASP A 328 20.02 -4.06 -4.72
CA ASP A 328 21.04 -4.78 -3.94
C ASP A 328 20.42 -5.80 -2.97
N PRO A 329 21.04 -6.99 -2.79
CA PRO A 329 20.46 -8.05 -1.98
C PRO A 329 20.46 -7.69 -0.50
N LYS A 330 19.28 -7.76 0.11
CA LYS A 330 19.06 -7.69 1.56
C LYS A 330 18.98 -9.06 2.20
N GLN A 331 18.39 -10.02 1.47
CA GLN A 331 18.34 -11.43 1.86
C GLN A 331 18.46 -12.35 0.66
N ILE A 332 19.00 -13.54 0.90
CA ILE A 332 18.99 -14.64 -0.06
C ILE A 332 18.62 -15.92 0.69
N GLY A 333 17.61 -16.63 0.17
CA GLY A 333 17.21 -17.94 0.66
C GLY A 333 18.00 -19.03 -0.06
N PHE A 334 18.45 -20.02 0.71
CA PHE A 334 19.15 -21.19 0.20
C PHE A 334 18.46 -22.46 0.70
N ARG A 335 18.59 -23.54 -0.08
CA ARG A 335 18.32 -24.90 0.36
C ARG A 335 19.63 -25.65 0.47
N TYR A 336 19.87 -26.34 1.58
CA TYR A 336 21.01 -27.23 1.68
C TYR A 336 20.71 -28.51 0.88
N THR A 337 21.51 -28.77 -0.14
CA THR A 337 21.33 -29.90 -1.07
C THR A 337 22.42 -30.95 -0.97
N GLY A 338 23.47 -30.69 -0.19
CA GLY A 338 24.71 -31.46 -0.31
C GLY A 338 25.40 -31.19 -1.64
N GLY A 339 26.43 -31.97 -1.95
CA GLY A 339 27.23 -31.83 -3.15
C GLY A 339 28.45 -30.90 -3.06
N GLY A 340 29.34 -31.07 -4.03
CA GLY A 340 30.67 -30.46 -4.09
C GLY A 340 30.84 -29.48 -5.25
N PRO A 341 32.09 -29.14 -5.60
CA PRO A 341 32.41 -28.30 -6.75
C PRO A 341 31.90 -28.88 -8.08
N GLU A 342 31.81 -30.20 -8.20
CA GLU A 342 31.33 -30.89 -9.41
C GLU A 342 29.81 -30.74 -9.62
N ASP A 343 29.04 -30.50 -8.55
CA ASP A 343 27.59 -30.31 -8.60
C ASP A 343 27.20 -28.84 -8.85
N THR A 344 28.19 -27.95 -8.94
CA THR A 344 27.98 -26.51 -9.10
C THR A 344 27.44 -26.19 -10.50
N GLN A 345 26.23 -25.64 -10.53
CA GLN A 345 25.54 -25.14 -11.71
C GLN A 345 25.16 -23.67 -11.47
N THR A 346 26.09 -22.77 -11.78
CA THR A 346 25.91 -21.33 -11.64
C THR A 346 26.29 -20.59 -12.92
N SER A 347 25.61 -19.48 -13.17
CA SER A 347 25.95 -18.54 -14.24
C SER A 347 27.08 -17.57 -13.87
N GLN A 348 27.54 -17.56 -12.62
CA GLN A 348 28.70 -16.78 -12.22
C GLN A 348 30.01 -17.44 -12.70
N SER A 349 30.95 -16.63 -13.17
CA SER A 349 32.28 -17.13 -13.53
C SER A 349 33.06 -17.60 -12.28
N LYS A 350 34.15 -18.35 -12.48
CA LYS A 350 35.00 -18.84 -11.38
C LYS A 350 35.61 -17.73 -10.50
N ASP A 351 35.77 -16.52 -11.04
CA ASP A 351 36.25 -15.38 -10.26
C ASP A 351 35.18 -14.79 -9.33
N HIS A 352 33.91 -15.13 -9.55
CA HIS A 352 32.76 -14.60 -8.83
C HIS A 352 32.07 -15.66 -7.94
N ALA A 353 32.06 -16.92 -8.37
CA ALA A 353 31.66 -18.05 -7.55
C ALA A 353 32.78 -19.10 -7.44
N GLU A 354 33.14 -19.47 -6.22
CA GLU A 354 34.20 -20.44 -5.94
C GLU A 354 33.75 -21.41 -4.84
N VAL A 355 33.97 -22.71 -5.06
CA VAL A 355 33.58 -23.76 -4.12
C VAL A 355 34.81 -24.60 -3.81
N ILE A 356 35.11 -24.78 -2.52
CA ILE A 356 36.22 -25.58 -2.03
C ILE A 356 35.71 -26.55 -0.99
N GLY A 357 35.97 -27.84 -1.17
CA GLY A 357 35.52 -28.89 -0.26
C GLY A 357 34.12 -29.43 -0.60
N ASP A 358 33.68 -30.42 0.15
CA ASP A 358 32.47 -31.21 -0.13
C ASP A 358 31.90 -31.73 1.21
N PRO A 359 30.62 -31.44 1.52
CA PRO A 359 29.95 -31.93 2.72
C PRO A 359 29.56 -33.41 2.65
N LYS A 360 29.75 -34.08 1.50
CA LYS A 360 29.46 -35.51 1.27
C LYS A 360 28.04 -35.90 1.65
N ASP A 361 27.11 -34.98 1.42
CA ASP A 361 25.69 -35.13 1.70
C ASP A 361 25.38 -35.48 3.17
N ASP A 362 26.20 -34.96 4.11
CA ASP A 362 25.95 -35.12 5.53
C ASP A 362 24.51 -34.69 5.87
N PRO A 363 23.74 -35.52 6.60
CA PRO A 363 22.30 -35.33 6.78
C PRO A 363 21.96 -34.09 7.61
N THR A 364 22.88 -33.65 8.44
CA THR A 364 22.81 -32.42 9.22
C THR A 364 24.19 -31.78 9.22
N VAL A 365 24.23 -30.48 8.97
CA VAL A 365 25.45 -29.67 8.97
C VAL A 365 25.26 -28.41 9.81
N TYR A 366 26.36 -27.78 10.19
CA TYR A 366 26.35 -26.44 10.77
C TYR A 366 26.81 -25.42 9.75
N ILE A 367 25.94 -24.46 9.42
CA ILE A 367 26.21 -23.44 8.41
C ILE A 367 26.48 -22.10 9.08
N LEU A 368 27.55 -21.45 8.64
CA LEU A 368 27.92 -20.09 9.01
C LEU A 368 28.07 -19.25 7.74
N ALA A 369 27.26 -18.21 7.60
CA ALA A 369 27.29 -17.32 6.44
C ALA A 369 27.73 -15.91 6.85
N SER A 370 28.74 -15.35 6.16
CA SER A 370 29.28 -14.01 6.46
C SER A 370 29.84 -13.32 5.22
N ASP A 371 30.39 -12.12 5.37
CA ASP A 371 31.10 -11.38 4.31
C ASP A 371 32.62 -11.66 4.27
N SER A 372 33.10 -12.64 5.03
CA SER A 372 34.52 -12.91 5.24
C SER A 372 34.91 -14.30 4.78
N GLN A 373 36.07 -14.40 4.11
CA GLN A 373 36.67 -15.68 3.75
C GLN A 373 37.09 -16.52 4.97
N LYS A 374 37.34 -15.86 6.10
CA LYS A 374 37.68 -16.53 7.36
C LYS A 374 36.40 -16.79 8.16
N PRO A 375 36.10 -18.05 8.53
CA PRO A 375 34.85 -18.38 9.22
C PRO A 375 34.69 -17.72 10.59
N ASP A 376 35.79 -17.37 11.26
CA ASP A 376 35.79 -16.75 12.60
C ASP A 376 35.75 -15.21 12.58
N LYS A 377 35.52 -14.61 11.40
CA LYS A 377 35.57 -13.17 11.17
C LYS A 377 34.40 -12.73 10.28
N GLY A 378 34.19 -11.41 10.26
CA GLY A 378 33.21 -10.76 9.39
C GLY A 378 31.89 -10.47 10.09
N GLU A 379 30.97 -9.95 9.30
CA GLU A 379 29.57 -9.70 9.67
C GLU A 379 28.76 -10.96 9.38
N PHE A 380 28.12 -11.53 10.39
CA PHE A 380 27.41 -12.81 10.27
C PHE A 380 25.96 -12.61 9.86
N TYR A 381 25.57 -13.25 8.77
CA TYR A 381 24.24 -13.14 8.17
C TYR A 381 23.35 -14.36 8.44
N PHE A 382 23.95 -15.48 8.87
CA PHE A 382 23.27 -16.69 9.32
C PHE A 382 24.23 -17.57 10.13
N GLU A 383 23.72 -18.21 11.18
CA GLU A 383 24.42 -19.24 11.94
C GLU A 383 23.40 -20.28 12.44
N GLY A 384 23.61 -21.57 12.15
CA GLY A 384 22.74 -22.61 12.69
C GLY A 384 22.91 -23.99 12.06
N SER A 385 22.28 -24.99 12.68
CA SER A 385 22.20 -26.34 12.15
C SER A 385 21.11 -26.43 11.08
N VAL A 386 21.41 -27.08 9.95
CA VAL A 386 20.51 -27.24 8.80
C VAL A 386 20.54 -28.70 8.35
N ASN A 387 19.38 -29.31 8.12
CA ASN A 387 19.32 -30.68 7.60
C ASN A 387 19.31 -30.71 6.07
N LEU A 388 19.73 -31.85 5.51
CA LEU A 388 19.70 -32.08 4.07
C LEU A 388 18.27 -31.91 3.53
N GLY A 389 18.11 -30.98 2.60
CA GLY A 389 16.84 -30.61 2.00
C GLY A 389 16.10 -29.47 2.71
N ASP A 390 16.54 -29.01 3.86
CA ASP A 390 15.97 -27.86 4.56
C ASP A 390 16.44 -26.54 3.94
N SER A 391 15.63 -25.49 4.11
CA SER A 391 15.97 -24.13 3.67
C SER A 391 16.44 -23.27 4.83
N PHE A 392 17.36 -22.35 4.55
CA PHE A 392 17.86 -21.35 5.48
C PHE A 392 17.99 -20.00 4.77
N THR A 393 17.91 -18.91 5.53
CA THR A 393 17.90 -17.55 4.98
C THR A 393 19.10 -16.77 5.50
N VAL A 394 19.89 -16.23 4.58
CA VAL A 394 20.99 -15.31 4.85
C VAL A 394 20.43 -13.90 4.81
N THR A 395 20.62 -13.11 5.88
CA THR A 395 20.03 -11.78 6.00
C THR A 395 20.99 -10.72 6.52
N ALA A 396 21.00 -9.55 5.89
CA ALA A 396 21.77 -8.39 6.33
C ALA A 396 21.36 -7.90 7.73
N ALA A 397 20.07 -8.07 8.08
CA ALA A 397 19.52 -7.65 9.36
C ALA A 397 20.11 -8.42 10.55
N ALA A 398 20.59 -9.66 10.35
CA ALA A 398 21.27 -10.41 11.41
C ALA A 398 22.61 -9.78 11.84
N ALA A 399 23.17 -8.92 11.00
CA ALA A 399 24.38 -8.14 11.28
C ALA A 399 24.10 -6.63 11.46
N ASP A 400 22.84 -6.26 11.75
CA ASP A 400 22.39 -4.87 11.85
C ASP A 400 22.74 -4.01 10.61
N LYS A 401 22.77 -4.63 9.42
CA LYS A 401 23.04 -3.96 8.13
C LYS A 401 21.77 -3.81 7.31
N LYS A 402 21.79 -2.82 6.40
CA LYS A 402 20.69 -2.56 5.46
C LYS A 402 20.69 -3.47 4.23
N GLN A 403 21.84 -4.02 3.86
CA GLN A 403 22.04 -4.90 2.71
C GLN A 403 23.26 -5.81 2.94
N LEU A 404 23.34 -6.92 2.19
CA LEU A 404 24.48 -7.82 2.22
C LEU A 404 25.72 -7.15 1.62
N GLY A 405 26.90 -7.58 2.08
CA GLY A 405 28.16 -7.20 1.44
C GLY A 405 28.24 -7.67 -0.01
N SER A 406 29.24 -7.18 -0.76
CA SER A 406 29.46 -7.55 -2.17
C SER A 406 29.88 -9.01 -2.37
N LYS A 407 30.28 -9.69 -1.30
CA LYS A 407 30.68 -11.10 -1.29
C LYS A 407 29.99 -11.80 -0.14
N LEU A 408 29.47 -12.98 -0.41
CA LEU A 408 28.92 -13.89 0.58
C LEU A 408 29.82 -15.13 0.66
N TYR A 409 30.20 -15.48 1.88
CA TYR A 409 30.90 -16.71 2.20
C TYR A 409 29.98 -17.60 3.01
N ILE A 410 29.77 -18.83 2.55
CA ILE A 410 29.01 -19.87 3.25
C ILE A 410 30.00 -20.97 3.64
N HIS A 411 30.22 -21.12 4.93
CA HIS A 411 31.06 -22.16 5.51
C HIS A 411 30.18 -23.26 6.08
N ILE A 412 30.38 -24.48 5.59
CA ILE A 412 29.64 -25.67 6.01
C ILE A 412 30.57 -26.53 6.85
N PHE A 413 30.19 -26.79 8.09
CA PHE A 413 30.89 -27.65 9.03
C PHE A 413 30.07 -28.91 9.29
N ALA A 414 30.73 -30.01 9.67
CA ALA A 414 30.04 -31.23 10.06
C ALA A 414 29.11 -31.01 11.27
N GLU A 415 29.56 -30.19 12.22
CA GLU A 415 28.79 -29.80 13.41
C GLU A 415 29.34 -28.49 13.97
N LYS A 416 28.69 -27.93 14.99
CA LYS A 416 29.13 -26.69 15.64
C LYS A 416 30.54 -26.87 16.22
N ALA A 417 31.48 -26.02 15.79
CA ALA A 417 32.92 -26.13 16.11
C ALA A 417 33.59 -27.44 15.63
N GLY A 418 32.98 -28.16 14.68
CA GLY A 418 33.54 -29.33 14.02
C GLY A 418 34.47 -28.97 12.85
N PRO A 419 34.91 -29.98 12.06
CA PRO A 419 35.72 -29.74 10.87
C PRO A 419 34.95 -29.00 9.77
N LEU A 420 35.63 -28.08 9.10
CA LEU A 420 35.12 -27.39 7.92
C LEU A 420 35.08 -28.37 6.74
N LEU A 421 33.89 -28.59 6.19
CA LEU A 421 33.65 -29.49 5.07
C LEU A 421 33.70 -28.77 3.73
N GLN A 422 33.08 -27.59 3.66
CA GLN A 422 33.01 -26.80 2.42
C GLN A 422 33.01 -25.31 2.70
N THR A 423 33.63 -24.55 1.79
CA THR A 423 33.51 -23.09 1.71
C THR A 423 33.03 -22.70 0.32
N ILE A 424 31.97 -21.91 0.28
CA ILE A 424 31.42 -21.33 -0.94
C ILE A 424 31.64 -19.82 -0.85
N ARG A 425 32.25 -19.24 -1.88
CA ARG A 425 32.23 -17.79 -2.14
C ARG A 425 31.23 -17.53 -3.26
N TYR A 426 30.33 -16.59 -3.06
CA TYR A 426 29.35 -16.16 -4.06
C TYR A 426 29.31 -14.63 -4.16
N ASP A 427 29.26 -14.09 -5.38
CA ASP A 427 29.23 -12.64 -5.60
C ASP A 427 27.79 -12.13 -5.47
N THR A 428 27.61 -11.20 -4.53
CA THR A 428 26.33 -10.56 -4.20
C THR A 428 26.32 -9.07 -4.57
N SER A 429 27.33 -8.57 -5.29
CA SER A 429 27.45 -7.16 -5.70
C SER A 429 26.44 -6.72 -6.76
N GLY A 430 25.71 -7.67 -7.35
CA GLY A 430 24.79 -7.42 -8.46
C GLY A 430 25.47 -7.22 -9.82
N LYS A 431 26.80 -7.23 -9.90
CA LYS A 431 27.55 -7.19 -11.18
C LYS A 431 27.57 -8.56 -11.88
N SER A 432 27.54 -9.61 -11.08
CA SER A 432 27.42 -10.99 -11.54
C SER A 432 25.97 -11.45 -11.45
N PRO A 433 25.49 -12.31 -12.37
CA PRO A 433 24.12 -12.78 -12.32
C PRO A 433 23.80 -13.53 -11.01
N ILE A 434 22.67 -13.17 -10.40
CA ILE A 434 22.06 -13.92 -9.29
C ILE A 434 20.75 -14.49 -9.78
N VAL A 435 20.64 -15.82 -9.85
CA VAL A 435 19.53 -16.52 -10.49
C VAL A 435 18.99 -17.62 -9.56
N LEU A 436 17.66 -17.70 -9.42
CA LEU A 436 17.04 -18.71 -8.57
C LEU A 436 17.10 -20.11 -9.18
N GLY A 437 17.41 -21.09 -8.33
CA GLY A 437 17.57 -22.49 -8.67
C GLY A 437 18.98 -22.87 -9.15
N GLU A 438 19.91 -21.92 -9.17
CA GLU A 438 21.34 -22.25 -9.31
C GLU A 438 21.83 -23.00 -8.09
N THR A 439 22.70 -23.98 -8.32
CA THR A 439 23.39 -24.72 -7.27
C THR A 439 24.84 -24.28 -7.22
N VAL A 440 25.32 -23.91 -6.04
CA VAL A 440 26.71 -23.47 -5.80
C VAL A 440 27.27 -24.32 -4.68
N GLY A 441 27.98 -25.39 -5.03
CA GLY A 441 28.41 -26.41 -4.08
C GLY A 441 27.22 -27.05 -3.37
N GLY A 442 27.26 -27.02 -2.04
CA GLY A 442 26.30 -27.65 -1.14
C GLY A 442 24.90 -27.04 -1.09
N VAL A 443 24.62 -25.96 -1.83
CA VAL A 443 23.40 -25.16 -1.66
C VAL A 443 22.77 -24.73 -2.98
N THR A 444 21.43 -24.62 -3.00
CA THR A 444 20.66 -24.08 -4.13
C THR A 444 19.96 -22.78 -3.73
N LEU A 445 20.02 -21.74 -4.57
CA LEU A 445 19.31 -20.48 -4.34
C LEU A 445 17.79 -20.67 -4.51
N THR A 446 16.99 -20.33 -3.50
CA THR A 446 15.53 -20.55 -3.50
C THR A 446 14.71 -19.27 -3.46
N SER A 447 15.22 -18.21 -2.81
CA SER A 447 14.58 -16.90 -2.79
C SER A 447 15.60 -15.76 -2.77
N TYR A 448 15.12 -14.56 -3.09
CA TYR A 448 15.90 -13.34 -3.16
C TYR A 448 15.04 -12.16 -2.71
N VAL A 449 15.60 -11.29 -1.87
CA VAL A 449 14.98 -10.03 -1.45
C VAL A 449 15.99 -8.92 -1.68
N GLY A 450 15.67 -8.00 -2.58
CA GLY A 450 16.46 -6.83 -2.92
C GLY A 450 15.90 -5.54 -2.32
N GLU A 451 16.49 -4.42 -2.70
CA GLU A 451 16.05 -3.09 -2.26
C GLU A 451 14.59 -2.78 -2.61
N TYR A 452 14.17 -3.17 -3.81
CA TYR A 452 12.90 -2.76 -4.41
C TYR A 452 11.88 -3.90 -4.50
N GLY A 453 12.26 -5.15 -4.23
CA GLY A 453 11.38 -6.29 -4.42
C GLY A 453 11.97 -7.65 -4.10
N ALA A 454 11.24 -8.71 -4.42
CA ALA A 454 11.59 -10.09 -4.08
C ALA A 454 11.21 -11.12 -5.15
N ALA A 455 11.83 -12.30 -5.08
CA ALA A 455 11.55 -13.43 -5.95
C ALA A 455 11.68 -14.76 -5.18
N SER A 456 10.89 -15.76 -5.55
CA SER A 456 11.07 -17.15 -5.08
C SER A 456 10.77 -18.19 -6.13
N ARG A 457 11.25 -19.40 -5.85
CA ARG A 457 10.90 -20.62 -6.56
C ARG A 457 10.25 -21.61 -5.59
N SER A 458 9.06 -22.11 -5.94
CA SER A 458 8.35 -23.12 -5.14
C SER A 458 9.16 -24.42 -5.04
N THR A 459 9.23 -24.99 -3.83
CA THR A 459 10.03 -26.18 -3.48
C THR A 459 9.19 -27.46 -3.28
N SER A 460 7.88 -27.45 -3.54
CA SER A 460 7.06 -28.69 -3.49
C SER A 460 7.26 -29.55 -4.75
N GLY A 461 7.94 -30.71 -4.63
CA GLY A 461 8.50 -31.57 -5.71
C GLY A 461 7.50 -32.38 -6.58
N PRO A 462 7.91 -33.49 -7.28
CA PRO A 462 9.23 -34.09 -7.51
C PRO A 462 9.83 -33.75 -8.89
N GLN A 463 11.15 -33.93 -9.06
CA GLN A 463 11.79 -33.89 -10.38
C GLN A 463 11.20 -35.00 -11.27
N SER A 464 10.52 -34.61 -12.35
CA SER A 464 10.32 -35.51 -13.49
C SER A 464 11.67 -35.68 -14.21
N PRO A 465 12.03 -36.91 -14.62
CA PRO A 465 13.33 -37.17 -15.22
C PRO A 465 13.48 -36.41 -16.54
N SER A 466 14.71 -35.97 -16.80
CA SER A 466 15.15 -35.33 -18.03
C SER A 466 14.53 -35.98 -19.27
N LEU A 467 13.61 -35.28 -19.93
CA LEU A 467 13.28 -35.60 -21.30
C LEU A 467 14.44 -35.14 -22.18
N GLY A 468 15.07 -36.13 -22.81
CA GLY A 468 16.20 -35.94 -23.70
C GLY A 468 15.92 -34.93 -24.80
N ARG A 469 17.00 -34.30 -25.26
CA ARG A 469 17.02 -33.50 -26.50
C ARG A 469 16.44 -34.34 -27.64
N GLU A 470 15.25 -33.97 -28.11
CA GLU A 470 14.80 -34.23 -29.47
C GLU A 470 14.98 -32.94 -30.29
N PRO A 471 15.43 -33.02 -31.55
CA PRO A 471 15.83 -31.86 -32.32
C PRO A 471 14.60 -31.06 -32.79
N LEU A 472 14.68 -29.74 -32.66
CA LEU A 472 13.71 -28.81 -33.24
C LEU A 472 13.65 -29.00 -34.75
N THR A 473 12.60 -29.66 -35.24
CA THR A 473 12.21 -29.57 -36.65
C THR A 473 11.36 -28.32 -36.82
N SER A 474 11.82 -27.47 -37.73
CA SER A 474 11.20 -26.20 -38.12
C SER A 474 9.87 -26.43 -38.83
N SER A 475 8.79 -25.82 -38.32
CA SER A 475 7.65 -25.42 -39.15
C SER A 475 7.07 -24.12 -38.60
N PRO A 476 6.96 -23.04 -39.40
CA PRO A 476 6.41 -21.77 -38.96
C PRO A 476 4.89 -21.76 -39.18
N GLU A 477 4.14 -21.47 -38.13
CA GLU A 477 2.69 -21.19 -38.15
C GLU A 477 2.46 -19.89 -37.34
N PRO A 478 1.42 -19.11 -37.63
CA PRO A 478 1.61 -17.81 -38.29
C PRO A 478 1.48 -16.63 -37.32
N TRP A 479 2.12 -15.51 -37.69
CA TRP A 479 1.89 -14.21 -37.07
C TRP A 479 0.42 -13.80 -37.22
N LEU A 480 -0.20 -13.42 -36.10
CA LEU A 480 -1.48 -12.70 -36.11
C LEU A 480 -1.28 -11.37 -36.86
N ASP A 481 -1.85 -11.30 -38.06
CA ASP A 481 -1.99 -10.10 -38.87
C ASP A 481 -2.99 -9.13 -38.20
N LEU A 482 -2.50 -7.98 -37.73
CA LEU A 482 -3.29 -6.88 -37.20
C LEU A 482 -3.72 -5.90 -38.30
N SER A 483 -4.26 -6.40 -39.41
CA SER A 483 -4.92 -5.56 -40.42
C SER A 483 -6.45 -5.76 -40.39
N GLY A 484 -7.09 -5.02 -39.47
CA GLY A 484 -8.53 -4.73 -39.50
C GLY A 484 -8.81 -3.36 -40.13
N PRO A 485 -10.03 -3.13 -40.68
CA PRO A 485 -10.27 -2.13 -41.72
C PRO A 485 -10.24 -0.68 -41.23
N ALA A 486 -9.76 0.19 -42.12
CA ALA A 486 -9.77 1.64 -41.96
C ALA A 486 -11.21 2.18 -41.81
N PHE A 487 -11.47 2.85 -40.69
CA PHE A 487 -12.65 3.72 -40.54
C PHE A 487 -12.39 5.06 -41.27
N PRO A 488 -13.39 5.62 -41.98
CA PRO A 488 -13.19 6.81 -42.78
C PRO A 488 -12.96 8.05 -41.92
N LEU A 489 -11.93 8.82 -42.29
CA LEU A 489 -11.63 10.16 -41.79
C LEU A 489 -12.79 11.11 -42.10
N GLY A 490 -13.58 11.45 -41.07
CA GLY A 490 -14.48 12.60 -41.07
C GLY A 490 -13.70 13.89 -40.84
N SER A 491 -13.87 14.83 -41.74
CA SER A 491 -13.26 16.16 -41.82
C SER A 491 -13.41 17.03 -40.57
N ASN A 492 -12.31 17.70 -40.20
CA ASN A 492 -12.25 18.89 -39.34
C ASN A 492 -13.35 19.93 -39.65
N PRO A 493 -13.88 20.60 -38.63
CA PRO A 493 -14.18 22.02 -38.70
C PRO A 493 -13.14 22.84 -37.94
N SER A 494 -12.72 23.90 -38.60
CA SER A 494 -11.63 24.81 -38.30
C SER A 494 -11.75 25.52 -36.94
N VAL A 495 -10.58 25.79 -36.38
CA VAL A 495 -10.33 26.83 -35.38
C VAL A 495 -10.89 28.17 -35.89
N ALA A 496 -11.93 28.68 -35.23
CA ALA A 496 -12.39 30.05 -35.39
C ALA A 496 -11.82 30.88 -34.23
N ALA A 497 -10.89 31.76 -34.57
CA ALA A 497 -10.39 32.81 -33.71
C ALA A 497 -11.56 33.72 -33.25
N LEU A 498 -11.63 33.98 -31.94
CA LEU A 498 -12.53 34.99 -31.39
C LEU A 498 -11.91 36.39 -31.64
N PRO A 499 -12.67 37.36 -32.16
CA PRO A 499 -12.15 38.68 -32.45
C PRO A 499 -12.05 39.56 -31.20
N VAL A 500 -10.93 40.27 -31.09
CA VAL A 500 -10.74 41.44 -30.23
C VAL A 500 -11.63 42.58 -30.74
N PHE A 501 -12.40 43.22 -29.86
CA PHE A 501 -13.04 44.51 -30.13
C PHE A 501 -12.74 45.53 -29.03
N PRO A 502 -12.59 46.82 -29.38
CA PRO A 502 -11.92 47.83 -28.55
C PRO A 502 -12.86 48.56 -27.58
N GLU A 503 -12.25 49.18 -26.57
CA GLU A 503 -12.88 50.13 -25.64
C GLU A 503 -13.55 51.32 -26.35
N LYS A 504 -14.78 51.64 -25.93
CA LYS A 504 -15.28 53.01 -25.76
C LYS A 504 -16.56 53.01 -24.93
N GLY A 505 -16.57 53.81 -23.87
CA GLY A 505 -17.71 53.97 -22.96
C GLY A 505 -18.85 54.83 -23.51
N LEU A 506 -19.99 54.74 -22.84
CA LEU A 506 -20.83 55.84 -22.35
C LEU A 506 -22.14 55.26 -21.78
N ASP A 507 -22.33 55.52 -20.48
CA ASP A 507 -23.52 56.06 -19.81
C ASP A 507 -24.90 55.87 -20.49
N GLN A 508 -25.89 55.36 -19.73
CA GLN A 508 -27.33 55.73 -19.67
C GLN A 508 -28.10 54.64 -18.88
N GLY A 509 -28.93 55.06 -17.92
CA GLY A 509 -29.65 54.24 -16.94
C GLY A 509 -30.85 53.40 -17.46
N PRO A 510 -31.61 52.74 -16.56
CA PRO A 510 -32.35 51.53 -16.89
C PRO A 510 -33.80 51.78 -17.35
N ALA A 511 -34.30 50.89 -18.20
CA ALA A 511 -35.73 50.77 -18.53
C ALA A 511 -36.24 49.34 -18.24
N PRO A 512 -37.48 49.18 -17.74
CA PRO A 512 -37.99 47.92 -17.19
C PRO A 512 -38.49 46.95 -18.25
N LEU A 513 -38.35 45.65 -18.01
CA LEU A 513 -38.92 44.58 -18.83
C LEU A 513 -40.33 44.16 -18.34
N PRO A 514 -41.27 43.84 -19.23
CA PRO A 514 -42.65 43.52 -18.90
C PRO A 514 -42.82 42.08 -18.41
N GLY A 515 -43.79 41.89 -17.51
CA GLY A 515 -44.14 40.62 -16.89
C GLY A 515 -44.83 39.60 -17.81
N GLY A 516 -44.58 38.33 -17.52
CA GLY A 516 -45.22 37.15 -18.09
C GLY A 516 -44.89 35.92 -17.22
N PRO A 517 -45.78 34.91 -17.13
CA PRO A 517 -46.13 34.28 -15.86
C PRO A 517 -45.24 33.10 -15.43
N SER A 518 -45.15 32.93 -14.11
CA SER A 518 -44.51 31.79 -13.43
C SER A 518 -45.23 30.46 -13.71
N PRO A 519 -44.50 29.33 -13.87
CA PRO A 519 -45.12 28.02 -13.95
C PRO A 519 -45.59 27.54 -12.57
N VAL A 520 -46.86 27.13 -12.52
CA VAL A 520 -47.54 26.49 -11.40
C VAL A 520 -47.03 25.04 -11.29
N PHE A 521 -46.52 24.65 -10.13
CA PHE A 521 -46.28 23.24 -9.79
C PHE A 521 -47.54 22.68 -9.11
N GLU A 522 -48.25 21.77 -9.80
CA GLU A 522 -49.35 21.00 -9.20
C GLU A 522 -48.80 19.84 -8.36
N ILE A 523 -49.28 19.79 -7.12
CA ILE A 523 -49.05 18.72 -6.14
C ILE A 523 -50.19 17.71 -6.31
N PHE A 524 -49.87 16.46 -6.64
CA PHE A 524 -50.83 15.35 -6.52
C PHE A 524 -50.72 14.72 -5.13
N PRO A 525 -51.83 14.59 -4.38
CA PRO A 525 -51.85 13.83 -3.13
C PRO A 525 -51.99 12.33 -3.42
N SER A 526 -51.14 11.53 -2.77
CA SER A 526 -51.30 10.09 -2.64
C SER A 526 -52.24 9.76 -1.48
N SER A 527 -53.26 8.93 -1.73
CA SER A 527 -53.99 8.17 -0.71
C SER A 527 -54.66 6.95 -1.36
N PRO A 528 -54.99 5.88 -0.61
CA PRO A 528 -54.46 5.41 0.67
C PRO A 528 -53.58 4.15 0.54
#